data_AF-A0A1X0DTG7-F1
#
_entry.id   AF-A0A1X0DTG7-F1
#
_cell.length_a   1.000
_cell.length_b   1.000
_cell.length_c   1.000
_cell.angle_alpha   90.00
_cell.angle_beta   90.00
_cell.angle_gamma   90.00
#
_symmetry.space_group_name_H-M   'P 1'
#
loop_
_entity.id
_entity.type
_entity.pdbx_description
1 polymer ?
#
loop_
_entity_poly.entity_id
_entity_poly.type
_entity_poly.pdbx_seq_one_letter_code
_entity_poly.pdbx_strand_id
1 'polypeptide(L)' 'MGGNPPLLLTDSDVDALAREFLRSRYLGPTYAGWSPDRRLDTFLRRSGLARVADDGDLSTIVLDRIMAQVSVAPRN' A
#
# COMPACT_ATOMS: atom_id res chain seq x y z
N MET A 1 13.11 -27.65 -0.73
CA MET A 1 12.97 -26.76 0.44
C MET A 1 12.56 -25.39 -0.07
N GLY A 2 11.24 -25.13 -0.14
CA GLY A 2 10.71 -23.80 -0.46
C GLY A 2 10.43 -23.07 0.84
N GLY A 3 11.45 -22.38 1.36
CA GLY A 3 11.26 -21.51 2.51
C GLY A 3 10.34 -20.36 2.11
N ASN A 4 9.08 -20.43 2.53
CA ASN A 4 8.26 -19.24 2.68
C ASN A 4 8.63 -18.67 4.05
N PRO A 5 9.47 -17.62 4.13
CA PRO A 5 9.62 -16.91 5.39
C PRO A 5 8.31 -16.15 5.69
N PRO A 6 7.94 -16.03 6.96
CA PRO A 6 6.78 -15.25 7.35
C PRO A 6 7.07 -13.77 7.05
N LEU A 7 6.12 -13.06 6.43
CA LEU A 7 5.99 -11.59 6.44
C LEU A 7 6.88 -10.72 5.52
N LEU A 8 7.64 -11.27 4.57
CA LEU A 8 8.33 -10.43 3.58
C LEU A 8 7.42 -10.22 2.36
N LEU A 9 6.61 -9.15 2.38
CA LEU A 9 6.02 -8.61 1.14
C LEU A 9 7.16 -8.37 0.16
N THR A 10 7.16 -9.08 -0.97
CA THR A 10 8.16 -8.86 -2.00
C THR A 10 7.86 -7.54 -2.72
N ASP A 11 8.85 -6.92 -3.39
CA ASP A 11 8.61 -5.72 -4.20
C ASP A 11 7.43 -5.90 -5.18
N SER A 12 7.22 -7.12 -5.68
CA SER A 12 6.11 -7.46 -6.57
C SER A 12 4.75 -7.43 -5.86
N ASP A 13 4.70 -7.90 -4.60
CA ASP A 13 3.49 -7.86 -3.78
C ASP A 13 3.16 -6.42 -3.39
N VAL A 14 4.17 -5.62 -3.00
CA VAL A 14 4.00 -4.20 -2.72
C VAL A 14 3.55 -3.46 -3.97
N ASP A 15 4.13 -3.75 -5.13
CA ASP A 15 3.73 -3.15 -6.40
C ASP A 15 2.29 -3.55 -6.81
N ALA A 16 1.87 -4.78 -6.50
CA ALA A 16 0.50 -5.22 -6.73
C ALA A 16 -0.49 -4.52 -5.79
N LEU A 17 -0.18 -4.44 -4.50
CA LEU A 17 -0.96 -3.70 -3.50
C LEU A 17 -1.06 -2.22 -3.87
N ALA A 18 0.04 -1.62 -4.33
CA ALA A 18 0.06 -0.24 -4.77
C ALA A 18 -0.84 -0.01 -5.98
N ARG A 19 -0.81 -0.91 -6.98
CA ARG A 19 -1.74 -0.86 -8.13
C ARG A 19 -3.20 -1.06 -7.72
N GLU A 20 -3.49 -1.96 -6.78
CA GLU A 20 -4.84 -2.13 -6.24
C GLU A 20 -5.31 -0.90 -5.48
N PHE A 21 -4.44 -0.31 -4.66
CA PHE A 21 -4.70 0.93 -3.94
C PHE A 21 -4.98 2.10 -4.90
N LEU A 22 -4.17 2.23 -5.96
CA LEU A 22 -4.33 3.22 -7.04
C LEU A 22 -5.66 3.06 -7.80
N ARG A 23 -6.08 1.82 -8.05
CA ARG A 23 -7.37 1.51 -8.70
C ARG A 23 -8.55 1.61 -7.76
N SER A 24 -8.30 1.66 -6.46
CA SER A 24 -9.35 1.72 -5.46
C SER A 24 -9.87 3.15 -5.28
N ARG A 25 -11.13 3.23 -4.84
CA ARG A 25 -11.82 4.48 -4.50
C ARG A 25 -11.11 5.32 -3.43
N TYR A 26 -10.08 4.79 -2.76
CA TYR A 26 -9.28 5.50 -1.76
C TYR A 26 -8.51 6.70 -2.34
N LEU A 27 -8.24 6.75 -3.65
CA LEU A 27 -7.73 7.98 -4.30
C LEU A 27 -8.82 8.96 -4.74
N GLY A 28 -10.09 8.59 -4.57
CA GLY A 28 -11.21 9.45 -4.92
C GLY A 28 -11.36 10.66 -3.99
N PRO A 29 -12.09 11.70 -4.43
CA PRO A 29 -12.33 12.92 -3.66
C PRO A 29 -13.00 12.65 -2.30
N THR A 30 -13.75 11.54 -2.20
CA THR A 30 -14.37 11.06 -0.95
C THR A 30 -13.36 10.84 0.18
N TYR A 31 -12.14 10.41 -0.14
CA TYR A 31 -11.07 10.20 0.83
C TYR A 31 -9.98 11.27 0.74
N ALA A 32 -10.14 12.29 -0.11
CA ALA A 32 -9.16 13.37 -0.28
C ALA A 32 -8.80 14.06 1.05
N GLY A 33 -9.75 14.13 1.99
CA GLY A 33 -9.53 14.67 3.34
C GLY A 33 -8.71 13.77 4.28
N TRP A 34 -8.36 12.55 3.89
CA TRP A 34 -7.55 11.64 4.70
C TRP A 34 -6.08 11.71 4.27
N SER A 35 -5.18 11.71 5.24
CA SER A 35 -3.74 11.50 5.00
C SER A 35 -3.51 10.15 4.30
N PRO A 36 -2.53 10.06 3.39
CA PRO A 36 -2.27 8.83 2.63
C PRO A 36 -1.90 7.65 3.54
N ASP A 37 -1.23 7.91 4.65
CA ASP A 37 -0.96 6.96 5.74
C ASP A 37 -2.25 6.31 6.30
N ARG A 38 -3.25 7.14 6.66
CA ARG A 38 -4.56 6.65 7.14
C ARG A 38 -5.32 5.85 6.08
N ARG A 39 -5.21 6.23 4.81
CA ARG A 39 -5.83 5.48 3.71
C ARG A 39 -5.17 4.13 3.54
N LEU A 40 -3.85 4.08 3.65
CA LEU A 40 -3.06 2.86 3.56
C LEU A 40 -3.37 1.93 4.74
N ASP A 41 -3.39 2.42 5.98
CA ASP A 41 -3.75 1.62 7.16
C ASP A 41 -5.14 0.97 6.99
N THR A 42 -6.13 1.76 6.54
CA THR A 42 -7.48 1.24 6.30
C THR A 42 -7.51 0.19 5.19
N PHE A 43 -6.72 0.39 4.13
CA PHE A 43 -6.61 -0.55 3.02
C PHE A 43 -5.96 -1.86 3.46
N LEU A 44 -4.84 -1.79 4.18
CA LEU A 44 -4.12 -2.96 4.71
C LEU A 44 -5.02 -3.76 5.67
N ARG A 45 -5.70 -3.09 6.60
CA ARG A 45 -6.68 -3.74 7.49
C ARG A 45 -7.78 -4.44 6.72
N ARG A 46 -8.30 -3.83 5.65
CA ARG A 46 -9.37 -4.41 4.83
C ARG A 46 -8.90 -5.56 3.95
N SER A 47 -7.64 -5.54 3.52
CA SER A 47 -7.00 -6.61 2.75
C SER A 47 -6.59 -7.82 3.62
N GLY A 48 -6.80 -7.76 4.94
CA GLY A 48 -6.36 -8.79 5.89
C GLY A 48 -4.87 -8.68 6.26
N LEU A 49 -4.21 -7.63 5.82
CA LEU A 49 -2.81 -7.29 6.12
C LEU A 49 -2.71 -6.39 7.36
N ALA A 50 -3.59 -6.58 8.35
CA ALA A 50 -3.59 -5.77 9.57
C ALA A 50 -2.21 -5.79 10.28
N ARG A 51 -1.50 -6.92 10.23
CA ARG A 51 -0.12 -7.04 10.76
C ARG A 51 0.89 -6.11 10.08
N VAL A 52 0.71 -5.83 8.79
CA VAL A 52 1.54 -4.89 8.03
C VAL A 52 1.15 -3.44 8.37
N ALA A 53 -0.11 -3.20 8.68
CA ALA A 53 -0.59 -1.90 9.14
C ALA A 53 -0.12 -1.58 10.56
N ASP A 54 -0.07 -2.58 11.43
CA ASP A 54 0.38 -2.47 12.82
C ASP A 54 1.93 -2.35 12.91
N ASP A 55 2.64 -2.74 11.85
CA ASP A 55 4.09 -2.54 11.71
C ASP A 55 4.36 -1.20 10.99
N GLY A 56 4.79 -0.20 11.76
CA GLY A 56 5.06 1.15 11.27
C GLY A 56 6.17 1.23 10.22
N ASP A 57 7.14 0.31 10.24
CA ASP A 57 8.21 0.28 9.26
C ASP A 57 7.71 -0.29 7.94
N LEU A 58 6.94 -1.39 7.99
CA LEU A 58 6.34 -1.98 6.79
C LEU A 58 5.30 -1.07 6.14
N SER A 59 4.46 -0.40 6.94
CA SER A 59 3.48 0.55 6.42
C SER A 59 4.16 1.74 5.72
N THR A 60 5.28 2.23 6.27
CA THR A 60 6.10 3.29 5.65
C THR A 60 6.71 2.84 4.32
N ILE A 61 7.25 1.61 4.25
CA ILE A 61 7.83 1.06 3.00
C ILE A 61 6.76 0.95 1.90
N VAL A 62 5.57 0.43 2.24
CA VAL A 62 4.46 0.31 1.28
C VAL A 62 4.00 1.71 0.82
N LEU A 63 3.93 2.66 1.74
CA LEU A 63 3.54 4.04 1.43
C LEU A 63 4.54 4.71 0.48
N ASP A 64 5.84 4.58 0.75
CA ASP A 64 6.90 5.13 -0.09
C ASP A 64 6.83 4.55 -1.51
N ARG A 65 6.61 3.24 -1.63
CA ARG A 65 6.46 2.56 -2.93
C ARG A 65 5.24 3.02 -3.71
N ILE A 66 4.11 3.24 -3.03
CA ILE A 66 2.90 3.81 -3.64
C ILE A 66 3.19 5.23 -4.15
N MET A 67 3.86 6.06 -3.35
CA MET A 67 4.22 7.42 -3.76
C MET A 67 5.21 7.43 -4.92
N ALA A 68 6.15 6.50 -4.96
CA ALA A 68 7.06 6.31 -6.08
C ALA A 68 6.31 5.94 -7.37
N GLN A 69 5.35 5.00 -7.31
CA GLN A 69 4.51 4.66 -8.47
C GLN A 69 3.60 5.82 -8.92
N VAL A 70 3.00 6.56 -7.98
CA VAL A 70 2.18 7.75 -8.29
C VAL A 70 3.01 8.85 -8.93
N SER A 71 4.24 9.06 -8.47
CA SER A 71 5.16 10.07 -9.00
C SER A 71 5.69 9.70 -10.38
N VAL A 72 5.83 8.40 -10.65
CA VAL A 72 6.25 7.86 -11.96
C VAL A 72 5.13 7.92 -13.00
N ALA A 73 3.86 8.00 -12.61
CA ALA A 73 2.77 8.13 -13.57
C ALA A 73 2.86 9.49 -14.31
N PRO A 74 3.22 9.51 -15.61
CA PRO A 74 3.18 10.73 -16.38
C PRO A 74 1.72 11.12 -16.56
N ARG A 75 1.42 12.36 -16.19
CA ARG A 75 0.13 13.02 -16.40
C ARG A 75 0.00 13.22 -17.91
N ASN A 76 -0.72 12.34 -18.60
CA ASN A 76 -1.10 12.51 -20.01
C ASN A 76 -2.57 12.86 -20.13
#